data_AF-A0A964XWR2-F1
#
_entry.id   AF-A0A964XWR2-F1
#
_cell.length_a   1.000
_cell.length_b   1.000
_cell.length_c   1.000
_cell.angle_alpha   90.00
_cell.angle_beta   90.00
_cell.angle_gamma   90.00
#
_symmetry.space_group_name_H-M   'P 1'
#
loop_
_entity.id
_entity.type
_entity.pdbx_description
1 polymer ?
#
loop_
_entity_poly.entity_id
_entity_poly.type
_entity_poly.pdbx_seq_one_letter_code
_entity_poly.pdbx_strand_id
1 'polypeptide(L)' 'MSKPESYEVFAIRYATRQGQRRDHFVGGDPHDAVMPMDYFVWLI' A
#
# COMPACT_ATOMS: atom_id res chain seq x y z
N MET A 1 -5.32 25.51 27.20
CA MET A 1 -5.13 24.30 26.37
C MET A 1 -4.28 24.70 25.18
N SER A 2 -3.18 23.99 24.91
CA SER A 2 -2.36 24.22 23.71
C SER A 2 -3.13 23.77 22.47
N LYS A 3 -2.94 24.49 21.36
CA LYS A 3 -3.56 24.16 20.08
C LYS A 3 -2.82 22.95 19.48
N PRO A 4 -3.51 21.98 18.87
CA PRO A 4 -2.84 20.87 18.20
C PRO A 4 -1.96 21.39 17.06
N GLU A 5 -0.79 20.79 16.89
CA GLU A 5 0.09 21.06 15.75
C GLU A 5 -0.47 20.38 14.49
N SER A 6 -0.35 21.07 13.36
CA SER A 6 -0.76 20.57 12.06
C SER A 6 0.47 20.19 11.25
N TYR A 7 0.45 19.01 10.67
CA TYR A 7 1.51 18.47 9.81
C TYR A 7 0.97 18.17 8.41
N GLU A 8 1.82 18.31 7.39
CA GLU A 8 1.51 17.88 6.03
C GLU A 8 1.95 16.42 5.85
N VAL A 9 1.02 15.56 5.43
CA VAL A 9 1.30 14.13 5.28
C VAL A 9 1.37 13.76 3.80
N PHE A 10 2.45 13.11 3.40
CA PHE A 10 2.67 12.62 2.04
C PHE A 10 2.78 11.10 2.01
N ALA A 11 2.08 10.48 1.04
CA ALA A 11 2.27 9.09 0.67
C ALA A 11 3.22 9.02 -0.52
N ILE A 12 4.46 8.60 -0.30
CA ILE A 12 5.48 8.52 -1.35
C ILE A 12 5.56 7.08 -1.82
N ARG A 13 5.27 6.82 -3.11
CA ARG A 13 5.43 5.48 -3.68
C ARG A 13 6.92 5.14 -3.75
N TYR A 14 7.32 4.13 -3.00
CA TYR A 14 8.70 3.68 -2.87
C TYR A 14 9.05 2.60 -3.90
N ALA A 15 8.17 1.61 -4.08
CA ALA A 15 8.42 0.48 -4.95
C ALA A 15 7.13 -0.13 -5.49
N THR A 16 7.24 -0.87 -6.59
CA THR A 16 6.20 -1.74 -7.12
C THR A 16 6.79 -3.14 -7.22
N ARG A 17 6.09 -4.15 -6.71
CA ARG A 17 6.41 -5.57 -6.98
C ARG A 17 5.39 -6.20 -7.91
N GLN A 18 5.83 -7.20 -8.67
CA GLN A 18 4.93 -8.11 -9.36
C GLN A 18 4.34 -9.09 -8.34
N GLY A 19 3.10 -8.85 -7.91
CA GLY A 19 2.36 -9.74 -7.02
C GLY A 19 1.52 -10.74 -7.81
N GLN A 20 1.09 -11.82 -7.17
CA GLN A 20 0.10 -12.74 -7.72
C GLN A 20 -1.21 -12.60 -6.96
N ARG A 21 -2.32 -12.68 -7.70
CA ARG A 21 -3.66 -12.52 -7.14
C ARG A 21 -3.98 -13.53 -6.04
N ARG A 22 -3.45 -14.74 -6.14
CA ARG A 22 -3.59 -15.80 -5.12
C ARG A 22 -3.05 -15.40 -3.74
N ASP A 23 -2.04 -14.53 -3.70
CA ASP A 23 -1.36 -14.15 -2.46
C ASP A 23 -2.06 -13.00 -1.73
N HIS A 24 -3.05 -12.37 -2.36
CA HIS A 24 -3.71 -11.17 -1.84
C HIS A 24 -5.07 -11.45 -1.19
N PHE A 25 -5.69 -12.59 -1.47
CA PHE A 25 -6.99 -12.99 -0.91
C PHE A 25 -6.82 -14.22 -0.01
N VAL A 26 -7.36 -14.14 1.21
CA VAL A 26 -7.41 -15.30 2.12
C VAL A 26 -8.33 -16.35 1.51
N GLY A 27 -7.81 -17.55 1.25
CA GLY A 27 -8.51 -18.62 0.53
C GLY A 27 -8.22 -18.67 -0.98
N GLY A 28 -7.49 -17.69 -1.51
CA GLY A 28 -7.14 -17.59 -2.92
C GLY A 28 -8.29 -17.11 -3.81
N ASP A 29 -7.94 -16.47 -4.93
CA ASP A 29 -8.88 -16.24 -6.04
C ASP A 29 -8.66 -17.36 -7.06
N PRO A 30 -9.71 -18.08 -7.52
CA PRO A 30 -9.59 -19.12 -8.54
C PRO A 30 -9.06 -18.61 -9.89
N HIS A 31 -9.07 -17.29 -10.12
CA HIS A 31 -8.49 -16.67 -11.30
C HIS A 31 -7.02 -16.30 -11.03
N ASP A 32 -6.10 -17.06 -11.63
CA ASP A 32 -4.67 -16.77 -11.55
C ASP A 32 -4.32 -15.62 -12.51
N ALA A 33 -3.81 -14.52 -11.96
CA ALA A 33 -3.42 -13.35 -12.72
C ALA A 33 -2.35 -12.56 -11.95
N VAL A 34 -1.51 -11.85 -12.71
CA VAL A 34 -0.57 -10.89 -12.16
C VAL A 34 -1.34 -9.72 -11.56
N MET A 35 -1.03 -9.38 -10.31
CA MET A 35 -1.58 -8.23 -9.60
C MET A 35 -0.41 -7.44 -8.99
N PRO A 36 0.07 -6.39 -9.68
CA PRO A 36 1.14 -5.54 -9.15
C PRO A 36 0.74 -4.91 -7.81
N MET A 37 1.70 -4.73 -6.92
CA MET A 37 1.48 -4.16 -5.60
C MET A 37 2.48 -3.05 -5.32
N ASP A 38 1.96 -1.88 -4.95
CA ASP A 38 2.74 -0.70 -4.62
C ASP A 38 3.01 -0.62 -3.11
N TYR A 39 4.22 -0.21 -2.76
CA TYR A 39 4.67 0.08 -1.41
C TYR A 39 4.87 1.57 -1.24
N PHE A 40 4.39 2.11 -0.12
CA PHE A 40 4.46 3.53 0.20
C PHE A 40 5.22 3.77 1.50
N VAL A 41 5.91 4.90 1.55
CA VAL A 41 6.49 5.47 2.78
C VAL A 41 5.73 6.74 3.12
N TRP A 42 5.42 6.90 4.40
CA TRP A 42 4.74 8.09 4.93
C TRP A 42 5.78 9.12 5.37
N LEU A 43 5.67 10.33 4.84
CA LEU A 43 6.35 11.52 5.36
C LEU A 43 5.30 12.36 6.09
N ILE A 44 5.59 12.74 7.33
CA ILE A 44 4.72 13.50 8.24
C ILE A 44 5.50 14.74 8.68
#